data_AF-A0A9E6EHM2-F1
#
_entry.id   AF-A0A9E6EHM2-F1
#
_cell.length_a   1.000
_cell.length_b   1.000
_cell.length_c   1.000
_cell.angle_alpha   90.00
_cell.angle_beta   90.00
_cell.angle_gamma   90.00
#
_symmetry.space_group_name_H-M   'P 1'
#
loop_
_entity.id
_entity.type
_entity.pdbx_description
1 polymer ?
#
loop_
_entity_poly.entity_id
_entity_poly.type
_entity_poly.pdbx_seq_one_letter_code
_entity_poly.pdbx_strand_id
1 'polypeptide(L)'
;GVYVDFMGHKAGSTVGAAKLALISGAPLLPMHCVRKPDSTLEVIFGPEYVIPRDKPDDAACLAEIIGGMNAEVGTWVREHPEQWFWGHRRWRQWRK
;
A
#
# COMPACT_ATOMS: atom_id res chain seq x y z
N GLY A 1 -7.60 -4.94 9.89
CA GLY A 1 -6.78 -3.98 9.14
C GLY A 1 -6.11 -3.04 10.11
N VAL A 2 -5.31 -2.11 9.61
CA VAL A 2 -4.67 -1.04 10.39
C VAL A 2 -5.18 0.32 9.94
N TYR A 3 -5.14 1.30 10.82
CA TYR A 3 -5.56 2.67 10.51
C TYR A 3 -4.32 3.55 10.39
N VAL A 4 -3.88 3.78 9.16
CA VAL A 4 -2.60 4.43 8.83
C VAL A 4 -2.85 5.55 7.83
N ASP A 5 -1.86 6.42 7.64
CA ASP A 5 -2.01 7.53 6.70
C ASP A 5 -1.98 7.03 5.25
N PHE A 6 -2.81 7.67 4.43
CA PHE A 6 -2.79 7.57 2.97
C PHE A 6 -3.06 8.98 2.43
N MET A 7 -2.06 9.54 1.73
CA MET A 7 -2.10 10.91 1.20
C MET A 7 -2.48 11.98 2.25
N GLY A 8 -1.97 11.87 3.48
CA GLY A 8 -2.17 12.87 4.55
C GLY A 8 -3.46 12.68 5.37
N HIS A 9 -4.27 11.66 5.08
CA HIS A 9 -5.49 11.36 5.82
C HIS A 9 -5.50 9.90 6.28
N LYS A 10 -6.03 9.65 7.48
CA LYS A 10 -6.13 8.28 8.02
C LYS A 10 -7.11 7.43 7.21
N ALA A 11 -6.65 6.27 6.76
CA ALA A 11 -7.44 5.31 5.99
C ALA A 11 -7.29 3.89 6.55
N GLY A 12 -8.39 3.15 6.59
CA GLY A 12 -8.38 1.73 6.96
C GLY A 12 -7.72 0.91 5.87
N SER A 13 -6.63 0.22 6.18
CA SER A 13 -5.83 -0.52 5.21
C SER A 13 -5.75 -1.99 5.58
N THR A 14 -5.78 -2.85 4.57
CA THR A 14 -5.65 -4.30 4.74
C THR A 14 -4.19 -4.64 5.10
N VAL A 15 -4.00 -5.72 5.86
CA VAL A 15 -2.68 -6.16 6.34
C VAL A 15 -2.22 -7.46 5.69
N GLY A 16 -2.99 -7.99 4.74
CA GLY A 16 -2.79 -9.34 4.19
C GLY A 16 -1.40 -9.52 3.59
N ALA A 17 -0.95 -8.58 2.75
CA ALA A 17 0.36 -8.64 2.13
C ALA A 17 1.50 -8.61 3.16
N ALA A 18 1.44 -7.73 4.16
CA ALA A 18 2.41 -7.67 5.24
C ALA A 18 2.48 -8.97 6.04
N LYS A 19 1.31 -9.53 6.41
CA LYS A 19 1.24 -10.82 7.12
C LYS A 19 1.83 -11.97 6.31
N LEU A 20 1.49 -12.07 5.03
CA LEU A 20 2.03 -13.12 4.16
C LEU A 20 3.55 -13.02 4.05
N ALA A 21 4.08 -11.81 3.90
CA ALA A 21 5.53 -11.59 3.85
C ALA A 21 6.21 -11.97 5.17
N LEU A 22 5.65 -11.59 6.33
CA LEU A 22 6.16 -11.97 7.65
C LEU A 22 6.16 -13.49 7.87
N ILE A 23 5.08 -14.18 7.49
CA ILE A 23 4.94 -15.64 7.68
C ILE A 23 5.88 -16.42 6.77
N SER A 24 5.98 -16.01 5.50
CA SER A 24 6.72 -16.76 4.47
C SER A 24 8.19 -16.35 4.35
N GLY A 25 8.56 -15.16 4.84
CA GLY A 25 9.85 -14.53 4.55
C GLY A 25 10.00 -14.07 3.10
N ALA A 26 8.91 -14.05 2.31
CA ALA A 26 8.94 -13.62 0.92
C ALA A 26 9.13 -12.09 0.80
N PRO A 27 9.78 -11.62 -0.29
CA PRO A 27 9.89 -10.19 -0.59
C PRO A 27 8.52 -9.51 -0.70
N LEU A 28 8.40 -8.32 -0.15
CA LEU A 28 7.22 -7.47 -0.29
C LEU A 28 7.52 -6.33 -1.27
N LEU A 29 6.99 -6.40 -2.48
CA LEU A 29 7.16 -5.34 -3.48
C LEU A 29 5.81 -4.63 -3.74
N PRO A 30 5.78 -3.29 -3.69
CA PRO A 30 4.63 -2.55 -4.19
C PRO A 30 4.63 -2.58 -5.72
N MET A 31 3.46 -2.52 -6.33
CA MET A 31 3.29 -2.53 -7.78
C MET A 31 2.08 -1.67 -8.17
N HIS A 32 2.16 -1.02 -9.32
CA HIS A 32 1.01 -0.38 -9.95
C HIS A 32 1.05 -0.54 -11.47
N CYS A 33 -0.07 -0.19 -12.12
CA CYS A 33 -0.17 -0.19 -13.57
C CYS A 33 -0.53 1.23 -14.04
N VAL A 34 0.12 1.67 -15.12
CA VAL A 34 -0.19 2.94 -15.79
C VAL A 34 -0.69 2.64 -17.19
N ARG A 35 -1.87 3.13 -17.53
CA ARG A 35 -2.41 3.13 -18.88
C ARG A 35 -1.69 4.18 -19.71
N LYS A 36 -1.16 3.76 -20.86
CA LYS A 36 -0.46 4.64 -21.81
C LYS A 36 -1.43 5.14 -22.90
N PRO A 37 -1.07 6.21 -23.64
CA PRO A 37 -1.93 6.77 -24.69
C PRO A 37 -2.28 5.80 -25.82
N ASP A 38 -1.44 4.80 -26.07
CA ASP A 38 -1.64 3.74 -27.07
C ASP A 38 -2.51 2.57 -26.56
N SER A 39 -3.20 2.76 -25.43
CA SER A 39 -4.03 1.75 -24.74
C SER A 39 -3.29 0.55 -24.17
N THR A 40 -1.96 0.55 -24.15
CA THR A 40 -1.17 -0.46 -23.43
C THR A 40 -1.17 -0.18 -21.92
N LEU A 41 -0.80 -1.21 -21.13
CA LEU A 41 -0.58 -1.10 -19.70
C LEU A 41 0.89 -1.33 -19.39
N GLU A 42 1.52 -0.34 -18.78
CA GLU A 42 2.86 -0.45 -18.22
C GLU A 42 2.75 -0.94 -16.76
N VAL A 43 3.41 -2.04 -16.43
CA VAL A 43 3.44 -2.61 -15.08
C VAL A 43 4.74 -2.18 -14.41
N ILE A 44 4.64 -1.49 -13.29
CA ILE A 44 5.77 -0.91 -12.59
C ILE A 44 5.86 -1.54 -11.21
N PHE A 45 7.03 -2.13 -10.93
CA PHE A 45 7.39 -2.63 -9.61
C PHE A 45 8.22 -1.58 -8.89
N GLY A 46 7.83 -1.22 -7.68
CA GLY A 46 8.66 -0.42 -6.79
C GLY A 46 9.76 -1.25 -6.15
N PRO A 47 10.67 -0.61 -5.39
CA PRO A 47 11.69 -1.33 -4.63
C PRO A 47 11.06 -2.26 -3.59
N GLU A 48 11.79 -3.32 -3.24
CA GLU A 48 11.40 -4.18 -2.11
C GLU A 48 11.28 -3.34 -0.83
N TYR A 49 10.18 -3.53 -0.11
CA TYR A 49 10.04 -2.99 1.21
C TYR A 49 10.74 -3.87 2.23
N VAL A 50 11.77 -3.31 2.84
CA VAL A 50 12.57 -4.01 3.84
C VAL A 50 11.76 -4.18 5.11
N ILE A 51 11.28 -5.40 5.35
CA ILE A 51 10.58 -5.77 6.58
C ILE A 51 11.63 -6.06 7.67
N PRO A 52 11.58 -5.35 8.82
CA PRO A 52 12.45 -5.66 9.95
C PRO A 52 12.19 -7.08 10.46
N ARG A 53 13.21 -7.94 10.38
CA ARG A 53 13.09 -9.37 10.77
C ARG A 53 13.09 -9.59 12.29
N ASP A 54 13.43 -8.55 13.05
CA ASP A 54 13.54 -8.55 14.51
C ASP A 54 12.27 -8.06 15.21
N LYS A 55 11.28 -7.57 14.46
CA LYS A 55 10.03 -7.05 15.03
C LYS A 55 8.98 -8.14 15.22
N PRO A 56 8.21 -8.12 16.32
CA PRO A 56 7.08 -9.01 16.51
C PRO A 56 5.99 -8.75 15.44
N ASP A 57 5.29 -9.80 15.01
CA ASP A 57 4.06 -9.69 14.19
C ASP A 57 2.91 -9.16 15.04
N ASP A 58 2.97 -7.87 15.36
CA ASP A 58 1.96 -7.15 16.12
C ASP A 58 1.32 -6.01 15.32
N ALA A 59 0.35 -5.35 15.93
CA ALA A 59 -0.39 -4.27 15.28
C ALA A 59 0.50 -3.07 14.91
N ALA A 60 1.58 -2.81 15.66
CA ALA A 60 2.49 -1.70 15.39
C ALA A 60 3.39 -2.00 14.18
N CYS A 61 3.95 -3.20 14.12
CA CYS A 61 4.74 -3.68 12.98
C CYS A 61 3.90 -3.66 11.69
N LEU A 62 2.67 -4.19 11.73
CA LEU A 62 1.76 -4.16 10.58
C LEU A 62 1.38 -2.72 10.18
N ALA A 63 1.22 -1.81 11.14
CA ALA A 63 0.92 -0.41 10.84
C ALA A 63 2.11 0.30 10.16
N GLU A 64 3.34 0.01 10.59
CA GLU A 64 4.55 0.54 9.97
C GLU A 64 4.70 0.08 8.51
N ILE A 65 4.62 -1.23 8.26
CA ILE A 65 4.77 -1.81 6.92
C ILE A 65 3.70 -1.24 5.98
N ILE A 66 2.43 -1.28 6.40
CA ILE A 66 1.33 -0.81 5.56
C ILE A 66 1.34 0.72 5.42
N GLY A 67 1.82 1.46 6.42
CA GLY A 67 2.04 2.89 6.32
C GLY A 67 3.09 3.25 5.26
N GLY A 68 4.21 2.51 5.24
CA GLY A 68 5.23 2.65 4.21
C GLY A 68 4.70 2.33 2.80
N MET A 69 3.96 1.23 2.65
CA MET A 69 3.28 0.89 1.39
C MET A 69 2.31 1.99 0.93
N ASN A 70 1.52 2.55 1.84
CA ASN A 70 0.61 3.63 1.51
C ASN A 70 1.34 4.92 1.10
N ALA A 71 2.52 5.19 1.64
CA ALA A 71 3.33 6.33 1.25
C ALA A 71 3.77 6.19 -0.21
N GLU A 72 4.29 5.02 -0.59
CA GLU A 72 4.71 4.69 -1.96
C GLU A 72 3.51 4.73 -2.93
N VAL A 73 2.39 4.08 -2.60
CA VAL A 73 1.19 4.17 -3.46
C VAL A 73 0.72 5.62 -3.58
N GLY A 74 0.85 6.40 -2.52
CA GLY A 74 0.50 7.82 -2.53
C GLY A 74 1.38 8.66 -3.45
N THR A 75 2.64 8.30 -3.73
CA THR A 75 3.46 9.01 -4.73
C THR A 75 2.94 8.72 -6.13
N TRP A 76 2.68 7.45 -6.47
CA TRP A 76 2.15 7.05 -7.78
C TRP A 76 0.76 7.63 -8.08
N VAL A 77 -0.12 7.70 -7.06
CA VAL A 77 -1.42 8.36 -7.22
C VAL A 77 -1.27 9.86 -7.49
N ARG A 78 -0.21 10.53 -7.02
CA ARG A 78 0.04 11.93 -7.34
C ARG A 78 0.64 12.12 -8.74
N GLU A 79 1.38 11.13 -9.24
CA GLU A 79 1.94 11.14 -10.59
C GLU A 79 0.86 10.94 -11.66
N HIS A 80 -0.11 10.05 -11.40
CA HIS A 80 -1.22 9.73 -12.30
C HIS A 80 -2.59 9.79 -11.60
N PRO A 81 -3.00 10.96 -11.06
CA PRO A 81 -4.23 11.07 -10.29
C PRO A 81 -5.47 10.70 -11.10
N GLU A 82 -5.48 10.96 -12.41
CA GLU A 82 -6.59 10.62 -13.30
C GLU A 82 -6.84 9.11 -13.43
N GLN A 83 -5.84 8.27 -13.14
CA GLN A 83 -5.94 6.82 -13.27
C GLN A 83 -6.32 6.12 -11.97
N TRP A 84 -6.34 6.85 -10.85
CA TRP A 84 -6.75 6.29 -9.57
C TRP A 84 -8.27 6.14 -9.48
N PHE A 85 -8.73 5.04 -8.87
CA PHE A 85 -10.16 4.77 -8.71
C PHE A 85 -10.77 5.57 -7.54
N TRP A 86 -10.98 6.88 -7.75
CA TRP A 86 -11.54 7.81 -6.76
C TRP A 86 -12.95 7.48 -6.27
N GLY A 87 -13.72 6.68 -7.03
CA GLY A 87 -15.08 6.26 -6.65
C GLY A 87 -15.13 5.42 -5.37
N HIS A 88 -14.02 4.82 -4.96
CA HIS A 88 -13.94 4.10 -3.70
C HIS A 88 -13.89 5.07 -2.51
N ARG A 89 -14.77 4.89 -1.52
CA ARG A 89 -14.81 5.69 -0.28
C ARG A 89 -13.66 5.36 0.67
N ARG A 90 -12.41 5.60 0.24
CA ARG A 90 -11.17 5.20 0.90
C ARG A 90 -11.03 5.72 2.34
N TRP A 91 -11.51 6.95 2.59
CA TRP A 91 -11.45 7.62 3.90
C TRP A 91 -12.74 7.54 4.71
N ARG A 92 -13.68 6.65 4.34
CA ARG A 92 -14.84 6.40 5.18
C ARG A 92 -14.36 5.93 6.55
N GLN A 93 -14.87 6.58 7.61
CA GLN A 93 -14.55 6.20 8.98
C GLN A 93 -14.84 4.71 9.18
N TRP A 94 -13.85 4.00 9.70
CA TRP A 94 -14.00 2.58 10.01
C TRP A 94 -14.99 2.46 11.17
N ARG A 95 -16.24 2.09 10.87
CA ARG A 95 -17.17 1.66 11.91
C ARG A 95 -16.70 0.29 12.38
N LYS A 96 -16.26 0.22 13.64
CA LYS A 96 -16.14 -1.07 14.34
C LYS A 96 -17.51 -1.74 14.40
#